data_AF-A0A074SKB8-F1
#
_entry.id   AF-A0A074SKB8-F1
#
_cell.length_a   1.000
_cell.length_b   1.000
_cell.length_c   1.000
_cell.angle_alpha   90.00
_cell.angle_beta   90.00
_cell.angle_gamma   90.00
#
_symmetry.space_group_name_H-M   'P 1'
#
loop_
_entity.id
_entity.type
_entity.pdbx_description
1 polymer ?
#
loop_
_entity_poly.entity_id
_entity_poly.type
_entity_poly.pdbx_seq_one_letter_code
_entity_poly.pdbx_strand_id
1 'polypeptide(L)'
;MLASLQFIPIIRRKKMIIHRINGWVVFLTLGVGSVAGSIVARRAFGGDLNSEAVYYTLGFMIGPSAMLGVFFARVRVNVALHREWMLRTVSYSGSVITARFITIMARAIISAIGTYYAMWRCDEITFLLKDAEIIQGLFPVCVNATRPKRTFVPVHASIHQDPINFGSTYRVTFGMALWLAILIHLAATELYINLTKSYARPIQAHRDSSGGGEKV
;
A
#
# COMPACT_ATOMS: atom_id res chain seq x y z
N MET A 1 0.65 7.32 9.93
CA MET A 1 -0.59 7.00 10.69
C MET A 1 -1.18 8.24 11.38
N LEU A 2 -1.34 9.37 10.67
CA LEU A 2 -2.07 10.56 11.17
C LEU A 2 -3.59 10.48 10.89
N ALA A 3 -3.98 9.59 9.99
CA ALA A 3 -5.37 9.34 9.63
C ALA A 3 -6.19 8.72 10.78
N SER A 4 -5.59 7.91 11.65
CA SER A 4 -6.29 7.28 12.78
C SER A 4 -6.85 8.31 13.77
N LEU A 5 -6.14 9.44 13.94
CA LEU A 5 -6.59 10.56 14.78
C LEU A 5 -7.85 11.25 14.22
N GLN A 6 -8.14 11.11 12.93
CA GLN A 6 -9.32 11.71 12.29
C GLN A 6 -10.62 11.00 12.67
N PHE A 7 -10.56 9.73 13.07
CA PHE A 7 -11.73 8.93 13.44
C PHE A 7 -12.09 9.02 14.93
N ILE A 8 -11.27 9.70 15.74
CA ILE A 8 -11.55 9.90 17.16
C ILE A 8 -12.71 10.90 17.31
N PRO A 9 -13.88 10.47 17.87
CA PRO A 9 -15.09 11.30 17.93
C PRO A 9 -14.91 12.54 18.83
N ILE A 10 -14.01 12.49 19.81
CA ILE A 10 -13.69 13.60 20.71
C ILE A 10 -13.05 14.76 19.94
N ILE A 11 -12.10 14.46 19.05
CA ILE A 11 -11.38 15.47 18.25
C ILE A 11 -12.32 16.09 17.23
N ARG A 12 -13.16 15.27 16.57
CA ARG A 12 -14.16 15.75 15.61
C ARG A 12 -15.20 16.67 16.26
N ARG A 13 -15.69 16.38 17.47
CA ARG A 13 -16.74 17.22 18.09
C ARG A 13 -16.20 18.50 18.73
N LYS A 14 -15.05 18.44 19.41
CA LYS A 14 -14.53 19.58 20.19
C LYS A 14 -13.48 20.41 19.46
N LYS A 15 -12.79 19.87 18.45
CA LYS A 15 -11.64 20.54 17.79
C LYS A 15 -11.70 20.41 16.25
N MET A 16 -12.78 20.92 15.66
CA MET A 16 -13.03 20.88 14.20
C MET A 16 -11.92 21.53 13.35
N ILE A 17 -11.28 22.59 13.83
CA ILE A 17 -10.19 23.26 13.11
C ILE A 17 -8.99 22.32 12.97
N ILE A 18 -8.63 21.61 14.04
CA ILE A 18 -7.52 20.63 14.03
C ILE A 18 -7.84 19.47 13.09
N HIS A 19 -9.08 18.99 13.05
CA HIS A 19 -9.51 17.97 12.10
C HIS A 19 -9.30 18.43 10.64
N ARG A 20 -9.67 19.68 10.31
CA ARG A 20 -9.49 20.24 8.96
C ARG A 20 -8.01 20.37 8.57
N ILE A 21 -7.17 20.90 9.46
CA ILE A 21 -5.73 21.04 9.20
C ILE A 21 -5.09 19.66 9.01
N ASN A 22 -5.37 18.70 9.90
CA ASN A 22 -4.86 17.34 9.76
C ASN A 22 -5.37 16.66 8.48
N GLY A 23 -6.61 16.94 8.06
CA GLY A 23 -7.15 16.49 6.78
C GLY A 23 -6.29 16.91 5.58
N TRP A 24 -5.91 18.19 5.53
CA TRP A 24 -5.04 18.73 4.47
C TRP A 24 -3.63 18.15 4.51
N VAL A 25 -3.04 18.03 5.71
CA VAL A 25 -1.72 17.40 5.87
C VAL A 25 -1.73 15.96 5.38
N VAL A 26 -2.76 15.19 5.74
CA VAL A 26 -2.91 13.79 5.28
C VAL A 26 -3.11 13.73 3.76
N PHE A 27 -3.94 14.60 3.18
CA PHE A 27 -4.15 14.63 1.74
C PHE A 27 -2.85 14.94 0.96
N LEU A 28 -2.09 15.94 1.40
CA LEU A 28 -0.81 16.30 0.78
C LEU A 28 0.23 15.19 0.91
N THR A 29 0.38 14.63 2.11
CA THR A 29 1.34 13.54 2.36
C THR A 29 0.97 12.27 1.61
N LEU A 30 -0.31 11.95 1.45
CA LEU A 30 -0.77 10.83 0.62
C LEU A 30 -0.47 11.05 -0.86
N GLY A 31 -0.67 12.26 -1.37
CA GLY A 31 -0.34 12.61 -2.75
C GLY A 31 1.15 12.45 -3.04
N VAL A 32 2.00 13.09 -2.23
CA VAL A 32 3.47 13.01 -2.36
C VAL A 32 3.94 11.57 -2.16
N GLY A 33 3.42 10.87 -1.15
CA GLY A 33 3.78 9.48 -0.87
C GLY A 33 3.42 8.51 -2.01
N SER A 34 2.26 8.71 -2.65
CA SER A 34 1.84 7.89 -3.80
C SER A 34 2.72 8.10 -5.03
N VAL A 35 3.10 9.36 -5.30
CA VAL A 35 4.02 9.70 -6.41
C VAL A 35 5.43 9.18 -6.13
N ALA A 36 5.97 9.44 -4.95
CA ALA A 36 7.29 8.97 -4.55
C ALA A 36 7.35 7.43 -4.58
N GLY A 37 6.33 6.74 -4.06
CA GLY A 37 6.22 5.29 -4.12
C GLY A 37 6.24 4.75 -5.55
N SER A 38 5.49 5.38 -6.46
CA SER A 38 5.44 5.03 -7.88
C SER A 38 6.78 5.19 -8.61
N ILE A 39 7.58 6.21 -8.25
CA ILE A 39 8.92 6.42 -8.81
C ILE A 39 9.90 5.38 -8.25
N VAL A 40 9.85 5.12 -6.95
CA VAL A 40 10.75 4.19 -6.26
C VAL A 40 10.46 2.74 -6.66
N ALA A 41 9.20 2.37 -6.93
CA ALA A 41 8.78 1.04 -7.34
C ALA A 41 9.63 0.46 -8.48
N ARG A 42 9.89 1.29 -9.49
CA ARG A 42 10.67 0.93 -10.70
C ARG A 42 12.16 0.72 -10.44
N ARG A 43 12.73 1.24 -9.35
CA ARG A 43 14.18 1.19 -9.10
C ARG A 43 14.55 0.31 -7.91
N ALA A 44 13.83 0.42 -6.80
CA ALA A 44 14.19 -0.25 -5.55
C ALA A 44 13.84 -1.75 -5.55
N PHE A 45 12.81 -2.17 -6.29
CA PHE A 45 12.35 -3.56 -6.33
C PHE A 45 12.76 -4.30 -7.61
N GLY A 46 13.86 -3.87 -8.24
CA GLY A 46 14.42 -4.53 -9.42
C GLY A 46 13.72 -4.22 -10.75
N GLY A 47 12.77 -3.28 -10.75
CA GLY A 47 12.01 -2.89 -11.95
C GLY A 47 11.03 -3.96 -12.43
N ASP A 48 10.61 -4.84 -11.54
CA ASP A 48 9.62 -5.87 -11.85
C ASP A 48 8.24 -5.26 -12.11
N LEU A 49 7.64 -5.65 -13.24
CA LEU A 49 6.34 -5.17 -13.69
C LEU A 49 5.23 -5.49 -12.69
N ASN A 50 5.34 -6.60 -11.95
CA ASN A 50 4.37 -6.93 -10.91
C ASN A 50 4.40 -5.90 -9.77
N SER A 51 5.60 -5.53 -9.31
CA SER A 51 5.79 -4.50 -8.27
C SER A 51 5.37 -3.11 -8.75
N GLU A 52 5.61 -2.78 -10.02
CA GLU A 52 5.19 -1.53 -10.62
C GLU A 52 3.66 -1.44 -10.76
N ALA A 53 3.03 -2.48 -11.32
CA ALA A 53 1.60 -2.53 -11.54
C ALA A 53 0.81 -2.34 -10.23
N VAL A 54 1.20 -3.05 -9.17
CA VAL A 54 0.50 -2.97 -7.88
C VAL A 54 0.59 -1.56 -7.26
N TYR A 55 1.73 -0.87 -7.42
CA TYR A 55 1.90 0.50 -6.92
C TYR A 55 1.04 1.50 -7.69
N TYR A 56 0.96 1.35 -9.02
CA TYR A 56 0.08 2.19 -9.83
C TYR A 56 -1.39 1.94 -9.54
N THR A 57 -1.79 0.68 -9.36
CA THR A 57 -3.15 0.33 -8.93
C THR A 57 -3.46 0.96 -7.58
N LEU A 58 -2.55 0.86 -6.60
CA LEU A 58 -2.75 1.47 -5.28
C LEU A 58 -2.89 2.99 -5.37
N GLY A 59 -2.03 3.66 -6.14
CA GLY A 59 -2.11 5.10 -6.38
C GLY A 59 -3.43 5.50 -7.04
N PHE A 60 -3.87 4.73 -8.04
CA PHE A 60 -5.14 4.94 -8.73
C PHE A 60 -6.37 4.65 -7.85
N MET A 61 -6.26 3.82 -6.81
CA MET A 61 -7.33 3.63 -5.84
C MET A 61 -7.38 4.76 -4.80
N ILE A 62 -6.22 5.20 -4.31
CA ILE A 62 -6.10 6.25 -3.28
C ILE A 62 -6.45 7.63 -3.85
N GLY A 63 -5.94 7.99 -5.03
CA GLY A 63 -6.10 9.34 -5.61
C GLY A 63 -7.56 9.75 -5.82
N PRO A 64 -8.32 9.06 -6.70
CA PRO A 64 -9.73 9.32 -6.95
C PRO A 64 -10.59 9.22 -5.69
N SER A 65 -10.34 8.24 -4.80
CA SER A 65 -11.11 8.14 -3.55
C SER A 65 -10.91 9.35 -2.64
N ALA A 66 -9.67 9.83 -2.51
CA ALA A 66 -9.35 11.02 -1.73
C ALA A 66 -9.96 12.28 -2.36
N MET A 67 -9.86 12.43 -3.69
CA MET A 67 -10.44 13.56 -4.43
C MET A 67 -11.96 13.61 -4.29
N LEU A 68 -12.64 12.47 -4.45
CA LEU A 68 -14.09 12.39 -4.24
C LEU A 68 -14.47 12.71 -2.80
N GLY A 69 -13.70 12.23 -1.81
CA GLY A 69 -13.88 12.58 -0.40
C GLY A 69 -13.84 14.08 -0.16
N VAL A 70 -12.85 14.79 -0.72
CA VAL A 70 -12.73 16.25 -0.61
C VAL A 70 -13.83 16.97 -1.38
N PHE A 71 -14.17 16.51 -2.59
CA PHE A 71 -15.23 17.06 -3.42
C PHE A 71 -16.58 17.04 -2.71
N PHE A 72 -16.96 15.89 -2.13
CA PHE A 72 -18.22 15.78 -1.39
C PHE A 72 -18.22 16.61 -0.10
N ALA A 73 -17.07 16.82 0.55
CA ALA A 73 -16.98 17.69 1.73
C ALA A 73 -17.13 19.18 1.41
N ARG A 74 -16.54 19.65 0.30
CA ARG A 74 -16.39 21.09 0.02
C ARG A 74 -17.35 21.61 -1.02
N VAL A 75 -17.65 20.83 -2.06
CA VAL A 75 -18.50 21.24 -3.18
C VAL A 75 -19.95 20.85 -2.93
N ARG A 76 -20.18 19.58 -2.60
CA ARG A 76 -21.55 19.06 -2.36
C ARG A 76 -22.01 19.19 -0.91
N VAL A 77 -21.11 19.51 0.01
CA VAL A 77 -21.36 19.65 1.46
C VAL A 77 -22.11 18.43 2.04
N ASN A 78 -21.80 17.23 1.55
CA ASN A 78 -22.41 15.97 2.01
C ASN A 78 -21.43 15.20 2.90
N VAL A 79 -21.64 15.30 4.21
CA VAL A 79 -20.77 14.70 5.24
C VAL A 79 -20.84 13.17 5.24
N ALA A 80 -21.99 12.58 4.88
CA ALA A 80 -22.15 11.13 4.83
C ALA A 80 -21.28 10.52 3.72
N LEU A 81 -21.36 11.07 2.51
CA LEU A 81 -20.55 10.62 1.38
C LEU A 81 -19.07 10.92 1.59
N HIS A 82 -18.74 12.10 2.14
CA HIS A 82 -17.35 12.41 2.54
C HIS A 82 -16.78 11.31 3.44
N ARG A 83 -17.52 10.90 4.48
CA ARG A 83 -17.07 9.85 5.41
C ARG A 83 -16.81 8.52 4.70
N GLU A 84 -17.70 8.11 3.80
CA GLU A 84 -17.55 6.86 3.06
C GLU A 84 -16.32 6.85 2.15
N TRP A 85 -16.07 7.94 1.43
CA TRP A 85 -14.90 8.06 0.56
C TRP A 85 -13.60 8.17 1.37
N MET A 86 -13.59 8.90 2.50
CA MET A 86 -12.42 8.96 3.37
C MET A 86 -12.09 7.62 4.02
N LEU A 87 -13.10 6.79 4.36
CA LEU A 87 -12.87 5.44 4.86
C LEU A 87 -12.14 4.57 3.82
N ARG A 88 -12.54 4.66 2.54
CA ARG A 88 -11.85 3.98 1.43
C ARG A 88 -10.40 4.43 1.31
N THR A 89 -10.17 5.74 1.26
CA THR A 89 -8.81 6.29 1.15
C THR A 89 -7.90 5.82 2.28
N VAL A 90 -8.37 5.88 3.53
CA VAL A 90 -7.56 5.50 4.69
C VAL A 90 -7.31 4.00 4.71
N SER A 91 -8.32 3.18 4.39
CA SER A 91 -8.16 1.74 4.33
C SER A 91 -7.16 1.32 3.25
N TYR A 92 -7.29 1.85 2.02
CA TYR A 92 -6.34 1.54 0.93
C TYR A 92 -4.92 1.97 1.28
N SER A 93 -4.75 3.12 1.92
CA SER A 93 -3.44 3.57 2.41
C SER A 93 -2.88 2.65 3.50
N GLY A 94 -3.74 2.01 4.29
CA GLY A 94 -3.39 1.01 5.29
C GLY A 94 -2.83 -0.28 4.70
N SER A 95 -3.16 -0.59 3.44
CA SER A 95 -2.65 -1.81 2.77
C SER A 95 -1.12 -1.87 2.70
N VAL A 96 -0.44 -0.72 2.63
CA VAL A 96 1.03 -0.66 2.66
C VAL A 96 1.60 -1.21 3.97
N ILE A 97 0.91 -0.98 5.09
CA ILE A 97 1.33 -1.48 6.41
C ILE A 97 1.09 -2.99 6.48
N THR A 98 -0.10 -3.44 6.07
CA THR A 98 -0.46 -4.87 6.01
C THR A 98 0.51 -5.65 5.11
N ALA A 99 0.87 -5.08 3.95
CA ALA A 99 1.84 -5.67 3.03
C ALA A 99 3.22 -5.87 3.68
N ARG A 100 3.65 -5.02 4.63
CA ARG A 100 4.91 -5.23 5.36
C ARG A 100 4.86 -6.47 6.23
N PHE A 101 3.76 -6.70 6.94
CA PHE A 101 3.59 -7.93 7.74
C PHE A 101 3.54 -9.17 6.85
N ILE A 102 2.79 -9.13 5.75
CA ILE A 102 2.73 -10.22 4.77
C ILE A 102 4.13 -10.50 4.19
N THR A 103 4.87 -9.46 3.84
CA THR A 103 6.25 -9.58 3.33
C THR A 103 7.16 -10.27 4.35
N ILE A 104 7.13 -9.89 5.63
CA ILE A 104 7.96 -10.52 6.67
C ILE A 104 7.68 -12.02 6.76
N MET A 105 6.41 -12.43 6.78
CA MET A 105 6.02 -13.84 6.83
C MET A 105 6.39 -14.58 5.54
N ALA A 106 6.08 -14.00 4.38
CA ALA A 106 6.34 -14.61 3.08
C ALA A 106 7.83 -14.90 2.87
N ARG A 107 8.71 -14.02 3.34
CA ARG A 107 10.17 -14.17 3.23
C ARG A 107 10.70 -15.39 3.98
N ALA A 108 10.16 -15.65 5.17
CA ALA A 108 10.50 -16.86 5.93
C ALA A 108 10.06 -18.12 5.17
N ILE A 109 8.84 -18.09 4.60
CA ILE A 109 8.28 -19.22 3.84
C ILE A 109 9.11 -19.52 2.59
N ILE A 110 9.39 -18.51 1.74
CA ILE A 110 10.14 -18.74 0.50
C ILE A 110 11.58 -19.18 0.75
N SER A 111 12.17 -18.74 1.87
CA SER A 111 13.53 -19.14 2.26
C SER A 111 13.57 -20.60 2.71
N ALA A 112 12.52 -21.07 3.39
CA ALA A 112 12.37 -22.48 3.77
C ALA A 112 12.15 -23.38 2.55
N ILE A 113 11.43 -22.90 1.53
CA ILE A 113 11.22 -23.64 0.28
C ILE A 113 12.51 -23.69 -0.55
N GLY A 114 13.26 -22.59 -0.63
CA GLY A 114 14.57 -22.54 -1.26
C GLY A 114 14.58 -22.64 -2.80
N THR A 115 13.44 -22.50 -3.48
CA THR A 115 13.34 -22.57 -4.95
C THR A 115 13.10 -21.21 -5.63
N TYR A 116 13.04 -20.13 -4.86
CA TYR A 116 12.74 -18.80 -5.38
C TYR A 116 14.00 -18.00 -5.72
N TYR A 117 13.96 -17.31 -6.86
CA TYR A 117 15.05 -16.49 -7.36
C TYR A 117 14.52 -15.11 -7.79
N ALA A 118 15.31 -14.07 -7.55
CA ALA A 118 15.07 -12.72 -8.07
C ALA A 118 16.04 -12.41 -9.20
N MET A 119 15.60 -11.66 -10.20
CA MET A 119 16.49 -11.16 -11.24
C MET A 119 17.22 -9.90 -10.76
N TRP A 120 18.54 -9.88 -10.97
CA TRP A 120 19.42 -8.75 -10.66
C TRP A 120 20.25 -8.37 -11.87
N ARG A 121 20.57 -7.09 -12.01
CA ARG A 121 21.47 -6.62 -13.06
C ARG A 121 22.91 -6.68 -12.56
N CYS A 122 23.86 -6.99 -13.45
CA CYS A 122 25.27 -7.07 -13.07
C CYS A 122 25.84 -5.75 -12.53
N ASP A 123 25.34 -4.58 -12.97
CA ASP A 123 25.71 -3.28 -12.39
C ASP A 123 25.24 -3.10 -10.93
N GLU A 124 24.10 -3.70 -10.56
CA GLU A 124 23.61 -3.70 -9.19
C GLU A 124 24.46 -4.62 -8.29
N ILE A 125 24.85 -5.78 -8.81
CA ILE A 125 25.67 -6.75 -8.08
C ILE A 125 27.06 -6.19 -7.80
N THR A 126 27.72 -5.62 -8.80
CA THR A 126 29.06 -5.01 -8.62
C THR A 126 29.03 -3.83 -7.67
N PHE A 127 27.94 -3.04 -7.67
CA PHE A 127 27.74 -1.95 -6.73
C PHE A 127 27.55 -2.42 -5.27
N LEU A 128 26.84 -3.54 -5.07
CA LEU A 128 26.53 -4.07 -3.73
C LEU A 128 27.67 -4.90 -3.12
N LEU A 129 28.27 -5.82 -3.88
CA LEU A 129 29.29 -6.74 -3.35
C LEU A 129 30.67 -6.09 -3.28
N LYS A 130 31.01 -5.18 -4.19
CA LYS A 130 32.31 -4.48 -4.35
C LYS A 130 33.55 -5.38 -4.54
N ASP A 131 33.57 -6.57 -3.95
CA ASP A 131 34.69 -7.52 -3.98
C ASP A 131 34.68 -8.35 -5.26
N ALA A 132 35.70 -8.18 -6.09
CA ALA A 132 35.80 -8.81 -7.40
C ALA A 132 35.91 -10.35 -7.32
N GLU A 133 36.60 -10.89 -6.31
CA GLU A 133 36.77 -12.34 -6.13
C GLU A 133 35.45 -13.04 -5.80
N ILE A 134 34.63 -12.43 -4.92
CA ILE A 134 33.30 -12.94 -4.56
C ILE A 134 32.38 -12.91 -5.78
N ILE A 135 32.41 -11.83 -6.56
CA ILE A 135 31.62 -11.71 -7.79
C ILE A 135 32.07 -12.74 -8.83
N GLN A 136 33.36 -13.00 -8.97
CA GLN A 136 33.87 -14.02 -9.89
C GLN A 136 33.42 -15.43 -9.49
N GLY A 137 33.39 -15.73 -8.19
CA GLY A 137 32.94 -17.03 -7.66
C GLY A 137 31.44 -17.25 -7.80
N LEU A 138 30.61 -16.26 -7.43
CA LEU A 138 29.15 -16.40 -7.39
C LEU A 138 28.46 -16.01 -8.70
N PHE A 139 29.00 -15.02 -9.42
CA PHE A 139 28.39 -14.43 -10.61
C PHE A 139 29.43 -14.19 -11.73
N PRO A 140 30.09 -15.25 -12.25
CA PRO A 140 31.17 -15.10 -13.24
C PRO A 140 30.72 -14.36 -14.51
N VAL A 141 29.43 -14.48 -14.87
CA VAL A 141 28.82 -13.77 -16.01
C VAL A 141 28.92 -12.25 -15.86
N CYS A 142 28.94 -11.72 -14.63
CA CYS A 142 28.99 -10.29 -14.37
C CYS A 142 30.40 -9.70 -14.49
N VAL A 143 31.46 -10.50 -14.37
CA VAL A 143 32.85 -10.04 -14.52
C VAL A 143 33.18 -9.76 -15.98
N ASN A 144 32.75 -10.64 -16.89
CA ASN A 144 33.04 -10.52 -18.33
C ASN A 144 31.90 -9.84 -19.12
N ALA A 145 30.94 -9.20 -18.44
CA ALA A 145 29.80 -8.59 -19.09
C ALA A 145 30.21 -7.33 -19.87
N THR A 146 30.17 -7.39 -21.21
CA THR A 146 30.42 -6.23 -22.08
C THR A 146 29.39 -5.10 -21.89
N ARG A 147 28.18 -5.43 -21.41
CA ARG A 147 27.09 -4.49 -21.14
C ARG A 147 26.44 -4.77 -19.78
N PRO A 148 27.09 -4.45 -18.64
CA PRO A 148 26.65 -4.87 -17.31
C PRO A 148 25.24 -4.35 -16.93
N LYS A 149 24.80 -3.22 -17.49
CA LYS A 149 23.45 -2.66 -17.30
C LYS A 149 22.33 -3.43 -17.99
N ARG A 150 22.66 -4.31 -18.94
CA ARG A 150 21.70 -5.11 -19.73
C ARG A 150 21.85 -6.62 -19.49
N THR A 151 22.84 -7.02 -18.70
CA THR A 151 23.05 -8.41 -18.30
C THR A 151 22.33 -8.66 -16.98
N PHE A 152 21.44 -9.65 -16.97
CA PHE A 152 20.69 -10.05 -15.79
C PHE A 152 21.11 -11.45 -15.36
N VAL A 153 21.19 -11.66 -14.05
CA VAL A 153 21.46 -12.96 -13.44
C VAL A 153 20.45 -13.26 -12.34
N PRO A 154 20.04 -14.53 -12.17
CA PRO A 154 19.18 -14.92 -11.06
C PRO A 154 19.99 -14.99 -9.77
N VAL A 155 19.44 -14.43 -8.69
CA VAL A 155 20.00 -14.51 -7.34
C VAL A 155 19.00 -15.22 -6.45
N HIS A 156 19.47 -16.21 -5.69
CA HIS A 156 18.63 -16.98 -4.78
C HIS A 156 18.02 -16.09 -3.69
N ALA A 157 16.76 -16.34 -3.37
CA ALA A 157 16.04 -15.61 -2.34
C ALA A 157 16.08 -16.39 -1.02
N SER A 158 16.99 -15.99 -0.11
CA SER A 158 17.12 -16.58 1.22
C SER A 158 17.42 -15.52 2.29
N ILE A 159 16.87 -15.71 3.49
CA ILE A 159 17.16 -14.88 4.67
C ILE A 159 18.46 -15.25 5.41
N HIS A 160 19.02 -16.45 5.15
CA HIS A 160 20.16 -16.99 5.89
C HIS A 160 21.52 -16.80 5.20
N GLN A 161 21.52 -16.16 4.02
CA GLN A 161 22.68 -16.03 3.13
C GLN A 161 23.11 -14.56 3.03
N ASP A 162 23.99 -14.28 2.06
CA ASP A 162 24.56 -12.96 1.80
C ASP A 162 23.51 -11.83 1.70
N PRO A 163 23.91 -10.55 1.95
CA PRO A 163 23.00 -9.41 1.90
C PRO A 163 22.22 -9.28 0.58
N ILE A 164 22.80 -9.74 -0.53
CA ILE A 164 22.15 -9.75 -1.84
C ILE A 164 21.00 -10.76 -1.90
N ASN A 165 21.16 -11.95 -1.31
CA ASN A 165 20.14 -12.99 -1.22
C ASN A 165 18.98 -12.53 -0.31
N PHE A 166 19.31 -11.84 0.78
CA PHE A 166 18.32 -11.20 1.63
C PHE A 166 17.53 -10.12 0.86
N GLY A 167 18.20 -9.31 0.02
CA GLY A 167 17.56 -8.37 -0.89
C GLY A 167 16.61 -9.04 -1.89
N SER A 168 17.01 -10.19 -2.43
CA SER A 168 16.18 -11.00 -3.34
C SER A 168 14.87 -11.43 -2.71
N THR A 169 14.87 -11.79 -1.41
CA THR A 169 13.61 -12.16 -0.72
C THR A 169 12.58 -11.03 -0.72
N TYR A 170 13.01 -9.77 -0.57
CA TYR A 170 12.11 -8.63 -0.69
C TYR A 170 11.61 -8.46 -2.11
N ARG A 171 12.48 -8.52 -3.12
CA ARG A 171 12.08 -8.36 -4.53
C ARG A 171 10.99 -9.35 -4.95
N VAL A 172 11.13 -10.63 -4.58
CA VAL A 172 10.16 -11.68 -4.97
C VAL A 172 8.83 -11.54 -4.23
N THR A 173 8.86 -11.18 -2.94
CA THR A 173 7.64 -11.19 -2.10
C THR A 173 6.86 -9.88 -2.14
N PHE A 174 7.51 -8.77 -2.49
CA PHE A 174 6.94 -7.43 -2.35
C PHE A 174 5.64 -7.24 -3.13
N GLY A 175 5.66 -7.52 -4.45
CA GLY A 175 4.49 -7.31 -5.31
C GLY A 175 3.30 -8.17 -4.89
N MET A 176 3.55 -9.45 -4.64
CA MET A 176 2.55 -10.39 -4.14
C MET A 176 1.92 -9.93 -2.81
N ALA A 177 2.76 -9.53 -1.85
CA ALA A 177 2.29 -9.08 -0.54
C ALA A 177 1.39 -7.85 -0.63
N LEU A 178 1.72 -6.91 -1.53
CA LEU A 178 0.93 -5.70 -1.71
C LEU A 178 -0.40 -5.99 -2.42
N TRP A 179 -0.43 -6.91 -3.39
CA TRP A 179 -1.69 -7.36 -4.01
C TRP A 179 -2.64 -7.98 -2.99
N LEU A 180 -2.14 -8.91 -2.17
CA LEU A 180 -2.95 -9.53 -1.12
C LEU A 180 -3.48 -8.50 -0.12
N ALA A 181 -2.63 -7.56 0.30
CA ALA A 181 -3.04 -6.50 1.19
C ALA A 181 -4.14 -5.61 0.57
N ILE A 182 -4.02 -5.24 -0.71
CA ILE A 182 -5.04 -4.45 -1.40
C ILE A 182 -6.38 -5.18 -1.41
N LEU A 183 -6.40 -6.47 -1.76
CA LEU A 183 -7.63 -7.27 -1.80
C LEU A 183 -8.29 -7.37 -0.42
N ILE A 184 -7.51 -7.62 0.62
CA ILE A 184 -8.00 -7.64 2.01
C ILE A 184 -8.65 -6.31 2.37
N HIS A 185 -7.96 -5.20 2.09
CA HIS A 185 -8.47 -3.86 2.42
C HIS A 185 -9.67 -3.47 1.57
N LEU A 186 -9.74 -3.86 0.30
CA LEU A 186 -10.88 -3.62 -0.57
C LEU A 186 -12.12 -4.34 -0.06
N ALA A 187 -12.02 -5.65 0.18
CA ALA A 187 -13.12 -6.45 0.70
C ALA A 187 -13.56 -5.98 2.09
N ALA A 188 -12.61 -5.76 3.01
CA ALA A 188 -12.91 -5.32 4.37
C ALA A 188 -13.61 -3.96 4.41
N THR A 189 -13.23 -3.03 3.52
CA THR A 189 -13.82 -1.68 3.49
C THR A 189 -15.25 -1.71 2.98
N GLU A 190 -15.51 -2.40 1.86
CA GLU A 190 -16.87 -2.47 1.31
C GLU A 190 -17.80 -3.25 2.25
N LEU A 191 -17.31 -4.34 2.86
CA LEU A 191 -18.05 -5.05 3.90
C LEU A 191 -18.40 -4.12 5.08
N TYR A 192 -17.42 -3.38 5.59
CA TYR A 192 -17.63 -2.44 6.70
C TYR A 192 -18.64 -1.34 6.37
N ILE A 193 -18.55 -0.74 5.17
CA ILE A 193 -19.49 0.30 4.73
C ILE A 193 -20.90 -0.27 4.58
N ASN A 194 -21.05 -1.46 3.98
CA ASN A 194 -22.36 -2.07 3.78
C ASN A 194 -23.02 -2.48 5.09
N LEU A 195 -22.27 -3.05 6.03
CA LEU A 195 -22.77 -3.39 7.36
C LEU A 195 -23.23 -2.13 8.13
N THR A 196 -22.44 -1.06 8.09
CA THR A 196 -22.79 0.19 8.78
C THR A 196 -23.96 0.94 8.15
N LYS A 197 -24.12 0.88 6.81
CA LYS A 197 -25.33 1.36 6.12
C LYS A 197 -26.57 0.54 6.48
N SER A 198 -26.43 -0.78 6.56
CA SER A 198 -27.54 -1.67 6.90
C SER A 198 -28.02 -1.49 8.34
N TYR A 199 -27.14 -1.18 9.28
CA TYR A 199 -27.53 -0.88 10.66
C TYR A 199 -28.23 0.47 10.82
N ALA A 200 -27.94 1.46 9.96
CA ALA A 200 -28.57 2.78 10.00
C ALA A 200 -30.01 2.79 9.44
N ARG A 201 -30.32 1.94 8.45
CA ARG A 201 -31.65 1.88 7.81
C ARG A 201 -32.81 1.51 8.77
N PRO A 202 -32.72 0.47 9.61
CA PRO A 202 -33.79 0.10 10.54
C PRO A 202 -34.11 1.21 11.55
N ILE A 203 -33.09 1.94 12.03
CA ILE A 203 -33.26 3.04 12.99
C ILE A 203 -34.02 4.21 12.35
N GLN A 204 -33.75 4.52 11.09
CA GLN A 204 -34.44 5.58 10.36
C GLN A 204 -35.90 5.22 10.09
N ALA A 205 -36.16 3.99 9.64
CA ALA A 205 -37.52 3.47 9.43
C ALA A 205 -38.36 3.45 10.73
N HIS A 206 -37.74 3.10 11.87
CA HIS A 206 -38.40 3.16 13.18
C HIS A 206 -38.69 4.60 13.63
N ARG A 207 -37.79 5.54 13.32
CA ARG A 207 -37.98 6.96 13.67
C ARG A 207 -39.10 7.59 12.85
N ASP A 208 -39.15 7.29 11.55
CA ASP A 208 -40.17 7.78 10.64
C ASP A 208 -41.56 7.20 10.94
N SER A 209 -41.64 5.94 11.41
CA SER A 209 -42.90 5.35 11.89
C SER A 209 -43.35 5.90 13.24
N SER A 210 -42.41 6.27 14.13
CA SER A 210 -42.73 6.87 15.44
C SER A 210 -43.05 8.38 15.40
N GLY A 211 -42.59 9.10 14.37
CA GLY A 211 -42.79 10.55 14.22
C GLY A 211 -44.02 10.95 13.41
N GLY A 212 -44.75 9.99 12.82
CA GLY A 212 -45.96 10.22 12.02
C GLY A 212 -47.27 10.25 12.82
N GLY A 213 -47.23 10.11 14.14
CA GLY A 213 -48.40 9.91 15.00
C GLY A 213 -48.97 11.15 15.69
N GLU A 214 -48.42 12.34 15.49
CA GLU A 214 -48.88 13.55 16.21
C GLU A 214 -49.18 14.71 15.25
N LYS A 215 -50.29 14.53 14.52
CA LYS A 215 -51.10 15.63 13.98
C LYS A 215 -52.57 15.21 14.05
N VAL A 216 -53.20 15.51 15.19
CA VAL A 216 -54.65 15.68 15.31
C VAL A 216 -54.88 17.15 15.65
#